data_AF-A0A1B7MQ78-F1
#
_entry.id   AF-A0A1B7MQ78-F1
#
_cell.length_a   1.000
_cell.length_b   1.000
_cell.length_c   1.000
_cell.angle_alpha   90.00
_cell.angle_beta   90.00
_cell.angle_gamma   90.00
#
_symmetry.space_group_name_H-M   'P 1'
#
loop_
_entity.id
_entity.type
_entity.pdbx_description
1 polymer ?
#
loop_
_entity_poly.entity_id
_entity_poly.type
_entity_poly.pdbx_seq_one_letter_code
_entity_poly.pdbx_strand_id
1 'polypeptide(L)'
;MSSVVDSTCEIREAQLALQRDGEELEHVEFTINSLYAEIEVIPKGNCLLQEKRHAVQSRIFTNSARISPVRSLPTEILQRIFKVCLPDDRYVTPDIRSVPLLLCQICRRWREVAEASSELWSSIAVYDLSDKGSYTAMVTRWLVASHHRPLAVSLSCRDAIIFHEFPLAPVLRWWSHTQHFITFVYTATISGLLD
;
A
#
# COMPACT_ATOMS: atom_id res chain seq x y z
N MET A 1 47.52 61.52 -54.89
CA MET A 1 47.89 61.62 -53.46
C MET A 1 46.70 61.63 -52.51
N SER A 2 45.51 62.13 -52.92
CA SER A 2 44.30 62.13 -52.07
C SER A 2 43.69 60.75 -51.76
N SER A 3 43.77 59.76 -52.67
CA SER A 3 43.10 58.47 -52.46
C SER A 3 43.85 57.48 -51.56
N VAL A 4 45.16 57.68 -51.34
CA VAL A 4 45.98 56.79 -50.48
C VAL A 4 45.79 57.14 -48.99
N VAL A 5 45.53 58.42 -48.70
CA VAL A 5 45.25 58.92 -47.35
C VAL A 5 43.85 58.48 -46.89
N ASP A 6 42.90 58.36 -47.81
CA ASP A 6 41.53 57.89 -47.56
C ASP A 6 41.52 56.40 -47.15
N SER A 7 42.21 55.54 -47.92
CA SER A 7 42.30 54.11 -47.62
C SER A 7 43.03 53.78 -46.31
N THR A 8 43.99 54.62 -45.90
CA THR A 8 44.69 54.45 -44.62
C THR A 8 43.85 54.87 -43.41
N CYS A 9 42.91 55.82 -43.61
CA CYS A 9 41.95 56.20 -42.58
C CYS A 9 40.92 55.09 -42.34
N GLU A 10 40.35 54.53 -43.41
CA GLU A 10 39.37 53.44 -43.32
C GLU A 10 39.93 52.18 -42.65
N ILE A 11 41.19 51.82 -42.95
CA ILE A 11 41.86 50.68 -42.30
C ILE A 11 42.03 50.92 -40.80
N ARG A 12 42.38 52.14 -40.39
CA ARG A 12 42.56 52.47 -38.97
C ARG A 12 41.22 52.44 -38.22
N GLU A 13 40.15 52.91 -38.86
CA GLU A 13 38.81 52.87 -38.28
C GLU A 13 38.32 51.43 -38.12
N ALA A 14 38.55 50.57 -39.12
CA ALA A 14 38.23 49.14 -39.02
C ALA A 14 39.03 48.45 -37.90
N GLN A 15 40.31 48.79 -37.72
CA GLN A 15 41.13 48.26 -36.62
C GLN A 15 40.63 48.71 -35.24
N LEU A 16 40.21 49.97 -35.11
CA LEU A 16 39.65 50.50 -33.87
C LEU A 16 38.30 49.86 -33.53
N ALA A 17 37.45 49.60 -34.54
CA ALA A 17 36.20 48.88 -34.36
C ALA A 17 36.44 47.45 -33.88
N LEU A 18 37.34 46.71 -34.53
CA LEU A 18 37.71 45.35 -34.12
C LEU A 18 38.29 45.29 -32.71
N GLN A 19 39.03 46.32 -32.29
CA GLN A 19 39.59 46.40 -30.94
C GLN A 19 38.50 46.63 -29.88
N ARG A 20 37.52 47.51 -30.16
CA ARG A 20 36.36 47.71 -29.27
C ARG A 20 35.51 46.46 -29.15
N ASP A 21 35.23 45.80 -30.27
CA ASP A 21 34.46 44.56 -30.29
C ASP A 21 35.19 43.46 -29.48
N GLY A 22 36.53 43.42 -29.54
CA GLY A 22 37.34 42.52 -28.73
C GLY A 22 37.23 42.79 -27.22
N GLU A 23 37.28 44.05 -26.80
CA GLU A 23 37.08 44.46 -25.40
C GLU A 23 35.65 44.16 -24.91
N GLU A 24 34.64 44.37 -25.75
CA GLU A 24 33.25 44.01 -25.44
C GLU A 24 33.09 42.50 -25.25
N LEU A 25 33.70 41.68 -26.12
CA LEU A 25 33.67 40.23 -25.99
C LEU A 25 34.32 39.75 -24.69
N GLU A 26 35.47 40.32 -24.30
CA GLU A 26 36.14 39.99 -23.04
C GLU A 26 35.27 40.35 -21.83
N HIS A 27 34.59 41.50 -21.87
CA HIS A 27 33.66 41.90 -20.82
C HIS A 27 32.43 40.97 -20.72
N VAL A 28 31.88 40.58 -21.87
CA VAL A 28 30.76 39.64 -21.94
C VAL A 28 31.19 38.26 -21.41
N GLU A 29 32.37 37.78 -21.77
CA GLU A 29 32.91 36.51 -21.30
C GLU A 29 33.12 36.51 -19.78
N PHE A 30 33.67 37.61 -19.24
CA PHE A 30 33.80 37.79 -17.80
C PHE A 30 32.44 37.76 -17.09
N THR A 31 31.44 38.45 -17.65
CA THR A 31 30.09 38.49 -17.09
C THR A 31 29.43 37.12 -17.09
N ILE A 32 29.56 36.37 -18.18
CA ILE A 32 29.06 35.00 -18.31
C ILE A 32 29.71 34.09 -17.25
N ASN A 33 31.03 34.19 -17.07
CA ASN A 33 31.75 33.38 -16.08
C ASN A 33 31.32 33.70 -14.64
N SER A 34 31.09 34.98 -14.33
CA SER A 34 30.53 35.39 -13.02
C SER A 34 29.14 34.80 -12.78
N LEU A 35 28.25 34.88 -13.77
CA LEU A 35 26.89 34.33 -13.68
C LEU A 35 26.91 32.80 -13.54
N TYR A 36 27.79 32.10 -14.26
CA TYR A 36 27.94 30.65 -14.08
C TYR A 36 28.37 30.28 -12.67
N ALA A 37 29.29 31.04 -12.07
CA ALA A 37 29.71 30.82 -10.69
C ALA A 37 28.55 31.03 -9.70
N GLU A 38 27.73 32.07 -9.90
CA GLU A 38 26.52 32.31 -9.09
C GLU A 38 25.50 31.17 -9.25
N ILE A 39 25.28 30.68 -10.47
CA ILE A 39 24.40 29.54 -10.75
C ILE A 39 24.91 28.28 -10.04
N GLU A 40 26.22 28.03 -9.98
CA GLU A 40 26.78 26.84 -9.33
C GLU A 40 26.59 26.83 -7.79
N VAL A 41 26.46 28.00 -7.17
CA VAL A 41 26.22 28.11 -5.72
C VAL A 41 24.80 27.72 -5.33
N ILE A 42 23.80 28.00 -6.19
CA ILE A 42 22.37 27.74 -5.91
C ILE A 42 22.07 26.24 -5.65
N PRO A 43 22.57 25.28 -6.45
CA PRO A 43 22.42 23.84 -6.19
C PRO A 43 22.91 23.42 -4.80
N LYS A 44 24.04 23.97 -4.33
CA LYS A 44 24.59 23.65 -3.00
C LYS A 44 23.62 24.05 -1.89
N GLY A 45 23.04 25.26 -1.99
CA GLY A 45 22.00 25.73 -1.08
C GLY A 45 20.73 24.87 -1.13
N ASN A 46 20.31 24.46 -2.32
CA ASN A 46 19.16 23.58 -2.50
C ASN A 46 19.38 22.20 -1.88
N CYS A 47 20.55 21.58 -2.04
CA CYS A 47 20.87 20.29 -1.40
C CYS A 47 20.69 20.35 0.12
N LEU A 48 21.25 21.38 0.77
CA LEU A 48 21.14 21.56 2.21
C LEU A 48 19.67 21.76 2.65
N LEU A 49 18.90 22.57 1.92
CA LEU A 49 17.48 22.77 2.21
C LEU A 49 16.66 21.50 2.01
N GLN A 50 17.00 20.69 1.01
CA GLN A 50 16.38 19.39 0.76
C GLN A 50 16.65 18.41 1.89
N GLU A 51 17.89 18.32 2.38
CA GLU A 51 18.24 17.49 3.54
C GLU A 51 17.46 17.91 4.79
N LYS A 52 17.42 19.21 5.09
CA LYS A 52 16.63 19.76 6.19
C LYS A 52 15.14 19.42 6.03
N ARG A 53 14.59 19.54 4.82
CA ARG A 53 13.22 19.18 4.49
C ARG A 53 12.96 17.70 4.77
N HIS A 54 13.83 16.81 4.30
CA HIS A 54 13.70 15.37 4.52
C HIS A 54 13.77 15.00 6.01
N ALA A 55 14.66 15.63 6.78
CA ALA A 55 14.75 15.42 8.23
C ALA A 55 13.45 15.83 8.94
N VAL A 56 12.88 16.99 8.59
CA VAL A 56 11.63 17.48 9.17
C VAL A 56 10.45 16.59 8.76
N GLN A 57 10.37 16.17 7.49
CA GLN A 57 9.32 15.27 7.01
C GLN A 57 9.34 13.91 7.73
N SER A 58 10.52 13.35 7.97
CA SER A 58 10.68 12.10 8.75
C SER A 58 10.14 12.26 10.18
N ARG A 59 10.41 13.41 10.82
CA ARG A 59 9.86 13.73 12.15
C ARG A 59 8.35 13.88 12.12
N ILE A 60 7.79 14.56 11.11
CA ILE A 60 6.33 14.70 10.94
C ILE A 60 5.70 13.32 10.78
N PHE A 61 6.22 12.47 9.90
CA PHE A 61 5.69 11.12 9.68
C PHE A 61 5.69 10.29 10.98
N THR A 62 6.82 10.29 11.69
CA THR A 62 6.96 9.55 12.95
C THR A 62 6.00 10.06 14.04
N ASN A 63 5.87 11.38 14.17
CA ASN A 63 4.94 11.99 15.12
C ASN A 63 3.48 11.78 14.72
N SER A 64 3.15 11.90 13.43
CA SER A 64 1.81 11.65 12.88
C SER A 64 1.36 10.22 13.13
N ALA A 65 2.27 9.25 12.99
CA ALA A 65 2.01 7.87 13.35
C ALA A 65 1.74 7.70 14.86
N ARG A 66 2.41 8.48 15.72
CA ARG A 66 2.20 8.46 17.18
C ARG A 66 0.86 9.09 17.59
N ILE A 67 0.45 10.19 16.96
CA ILE A 67 -0.82 10.88 17.25
C ILE A 67 -2.00 10.36 16.41
N SER A 68 -1.78 9.33 15.59
CA SER A 68 -2.82 8.76 14.75
C SER A 68 -4.05 8.39 15.60
N PRO A 69 -5.25 8.93 15.30
CA PRO A 69 -6.46 8.67 16.08
C PRO A 69 -6.74 7.18 16.24
N VAL A 70 -6.39 6.39 15.23
CA VAL A 70 -6.56 4.94 15.21
C VAL A 70 -5.82 4.23 16.35
N ARG A 71 -4.73 4.81 16.86
CA ARG A 71 -4.00 4.28 18.03
C ARG A 71 -4.58 4.73 19.38
N SER A 72 -5.39 5.79 19.40
CA SER A 72 -6.05 6.28 20.62
C SER A 72 -7.52 5.84 20.74
N LEU A 73 -8.15 5.36 19.66
CA LEU A 73 -9.52 4.86 19.71
C LEU A 73 -9.67 3.73 20.75
N PRO A 74 -10.69 3.74 21.62
CA PRO A 74 -11.01 2.60 22.48
C PRO A 74 -11.31 1.33 21.67
N THR A 75 -11.12 0.17 22.29
CA THR A 75 -11.36 -1.14 21.67
C THR A 75 -12.80 -1.26 21.18
N GLU A 76 -13.76 -0.76 21.94
CA GLU A 76 -15.19 -0.78 21.67
C GLU A 76 -15.53 -0.03 20.37
N ILE A 77 -14.86 1.10 20.13
CA ILE A 77 -15.05 1.89 18.91
C ILE A 77 -14.45 1.17 17.71
N LEU A 78 -13.26 0.58 17.86
CA LEU A 78 -12.66 -0.25 16.81
C LEU A 78 -13.55 -1.43 16.43
N GLN A 79 -14.10 -2.13 17.42
CA GLN A 79 -15.04 -3.24 17.21
C GLN A 79 -16.29 -2.78 16.44
N ARG A 80 -16.84 -1.61 16.79
CA ARG A 80 -18.00 -1.05 16.10
C ARG A 80 -17.67 -0.70 14.64
N ILE A 81 -16.50 -0.14 14.37
CA ILE A 81 -16.03 0.12 13.00
C ILE A 81 -15.91 -1.20 12.24
N PHE A 82 -15.26 -2.21 12.82
CA PHE A 82 -15.05 -3.51 12.18
C PHE A 82 -16.37 -4.18 11.81
N LYS A 83 -17.38 -4.07 12.68
CA LYS A 83 -18.71 -4.61 12.45
C LYS A 83 -19.44 -3.92 11.28
N VAL A 84 -19.25 -2.60 11.12
CA VAL A 84 -19.80 -1.86 9.98
C VAL A 84 -19.07 -2.18 8.66
N CYS A 85 -17.81 -2.62 8.74
CA CYS A 85 -17.03 -3.00 7.57
C CYS A 85 -17.25 -4.45 7.12
N LEU A 86 -18.02 -5.27 7.85
CA LEU A 86 -18.36 -6.61 7.42
C LEU A 86 -19.24 -6.54 6.16
N PRO A 87 -19.05 -7.47 5.20
CA PRO A 87 -19.97 -7.59 4.08
C PRO A 87 -21.37 -7.94 4.58
N ASP A 88 -22.41 -7.45 3.89
CA ASP A 88 -23.83 -7.76 4.18
C ASP A 88 -24.20 -9.23 3.85
N ASP A 89 -23.25 -9.98 3.31
CA ASP A 89 -23.43 -11.39 2.98
C ASP A 89 -23.59 -12.26 4.24
N ARG A 90 -24.48 -13.27 4.15
CA ARG A 90 -24.70 -14.22 5.26
C ARG A 90 -23.43 -15.00 5.64
N TYR A 91 -22.55 -15.27 4.67
CA TYR A 91 -21.32 -16.02 4.85
C TYR A 91 -20.15 -15.28 4.22
N VAL A 92 -19.07 -15.11 4.98
CA VAL A 92 -17.88 -14.41 4.50
C VAL A 92 -16.98 -15.36 3.71
N THR A 93 -16.70 -15.02 2.46
CA THR A 93 -15.68 -15.73 1.66
C THR A 93 -14.29 -15.33 2.14
N PRO A 94 -13.40 -16.29 2.49
CA PRO A 94 -12.03 -16.00 2.83
C PRO A 94 -11.28 -15.36 1.66
N ASP A 95 -10.99 -14.06 1.74
CA ASP A 95 -10.06 -13.34 0.87
C ASP A 95 -9.16 -12.48 1.77
N ILE A 96 -7.88 -12.41 1.47
CA ILE A 96 -6.92 -11.53 2.14
C ILE A 96 -7.36 -10.06 2.03
N ARG A 97 -8.05 -9.72 0.94
CA ARG A 97 -8.55 -8.37 0.65
C ARG A 97 -9.94 -8.11 1.23
N SER A 98 -10.58 -9.10 1.85
CA SER A 98 -11.90 -8.94 2.48
C SER A 98 -11.79 -8.91 4.01
N VAL A 99 -12.77 -8.29 4.66
CA VAL A 99 -12.95 -8.34 6.11
C VAL A 99 -13.43 -9.76 6.47
N PRO A 100 -12.95 -10.38 7.57
CA PRO A 100 -12.10 -9.82 8.64
C PRO A 100 -10.59 -9.82 8.38
N LEU A 101 -10.08 -10.56 7.39
CA LEU A 101 -8.63 -10.73 7.20
C LEU A 101 -7.90 -9.42 6.87
N LEU A 102 -8.51 -8.54 6.07
CA LEU A 102 -7.96 -7.24 5.73
C LEU A 102 -7.65 -6.41 6.99
N LEU A 103 -8.52 -6.46 8.00
CA LEU A 103 -8.33 -5.73 9.26
C LEU A 103 -7.10 -6.24 10.02
N CYS A 104 -6.82 -7.55 9.95
CA CYS A 104 -5.65 -8.16 10.57
C CYS A 104 -4.31 -7.76 9.92
N GLN A 105 -4.33 -7.09 8.76
CA GLN A 105 -3.13 -6.67 8.04
C GLN A 105 -2.73 -5.21 8.29
N ILE A 106 -3.63 -4.39 8.85
CA ILE A 106 -3.41 -2.95 8.99
C ILE A 106 -2.34 -2.63 10.06
N CYS A 107 -2.50 -3.13 11.28
CA CYS A 107 -1.50 -3.01 12.34
C CYS A 107 -1.70 -4.09 13.41
N ARG A 108 -0.70 -4.25 14.29
CA ARG A 108 -0.75 -5.23 15.39
C ARG A 108 -2.01 -5.08 16.26
N ARG A 109 -2.35 -3.84 16.65
CA ARG A 109 -3.51 -3.55 17.48
C ARG A 109 -4.83 -3.96 16.81
N TRP A 110 -4.96 -3.69 15.51
CA TRP A 110 -6.17 -4.06 14.76
C TRP A 110 -6.31 -5.57 14.65
N ARG A 111 -5.20 -6.27 14.43
CA ARG A 111 -5.18 -7.73 14.45
C ARG A 111 -5.66 -8.28 15.79
N GLU A 112 -5.09 -7.82 16.90
CA GLU A 112 -5.47 -8.26 18.25
C GLU A 112 -6.97 -8.04 18.52
N VAL A 113 -7.48 -6.85 18.18
CA VAL A 113 -8.90 -6.53 18.37
C VAL A 113 -9.79 -7.35 17.44
N ALA A 114 -9.41 -7.51 16.17
CA ALA A 114 -10.18 -8.29 15.20
C ALA A 114 -10.24 -9.77 15.60
N GLU A 115 -9.11 -10.38 15.97
CA GLU A 115 -9.04 -11.77 16.42
C GLU A 115 -9.81 -12.01 17.73
N ALA A 116 -9.78 -11.07 18.67
CA ALA A 116 -10.59 -11.14 19.90
C ALA A 116 -12.10 -10.97 19.66
N SER A 117 -12.49 -10.40 18.52
CA SER A 117 -13.88 -10.10 18.20
C SER A 117 -14.53 -11.27 17.46
N SER A 118 -14.89 -12.31 18.21
CA SER A 118 -15.51 -13.54 17.70
C SER A 118 -16.75 -13.33 16.80
N GLU A 119 -17.43 -12.19 16.91
CA GLU A 119 -18.54 -11.82 16.00
C GLU A 119 -18.09 -11.63 14.55
N LEU A 120 -16.86 -11.16 14.31
CA LEU A 120 -16.34 -10.98 12.95
C LEU A 120 -16.03 -12.31 12.25
N TRP A 121 -15.92 -13.39 13.02
CA TRP A 121 -15.53 -14.72 12.56
C TRP A 121 -16.67 -15.73 12.67
N SER A 122 -17.92 -15.28 12.85
CA SER A 122 -19.06 -16.18 13.10
C SER A 122 -19.61 -16.86 11.84
N SER A 123 -19.21 -16.43 10.63
CA SER A 123 -19.62 -17.09 9.40
C SER A 123 -18.48 -17.18 8.39
N ILE A 124 -18.45 -18.30 7.65
CA ILE A 124 -17.46 -18.54 6.60
C ILE A 124 -18.09 -19.34 5.45
N ALA A 125 -17.79 -18.93 4.21
CA ALA A 125 -18.12 -19.67 3.01
C ALA A 125 -16.87 -20.37 2.49
N VAL A 126 -16.92 -21.70 2.44
CA VAL A 126 -15.82 -22.56 2.04
C VAL A 126 -16.11 -23.10 0.65
N TYR A 127 -15.34 -22.61 -0.33
CA TYR A 127 -15.41 -23.01 -1.74
C TYR A 127 -14.13 -23.74 -2.10
N ASP A 128 -14.25 -24.82 -2.87
CA ASP A 128 -13.14 -25.51 -3.54
C ASP A 128 -11.93 -25.83 -2.63
N LEU A 129 -12.02 -26.99 -1.96
CA LEU A 129 -10.97 -27.51 -1.07
C LEU A 129 -9.73 -28.05 -1.83
N SER A 130 -9.63 -27.84 -3.15
CA SER A 130 -8.53 -28.37 -3.97
C SER A 130 -7.21 -27.57 -3.81
N ASP A 131 -7.26 -26.30 -3.39
CA ASP A 131 -6.07 -25.46 -3.17
C ASP A 131 -5.50 -25.64 -1.75
N LYS A 132 -4.39 -26.38 -1.66
CA LYS A 132 -4.00 -27.11 -0.44
C LYS A 132 -3.30 -26.28 0.65
N GLY A 133 -2.90 -25.04 0.38
CA GLY A 133 -2.03 -24.27 1.30
C GLY A 133 -2.65 -23.02 1.91
N SER A 134 -2.78 -21.98 1.08
CA SER A 134 -3.18 -20.64 1.52
C SER A 134 -4.60 -20.62 2.08
N TYR A 135 -5.51 -21.33 1.40
CA TYR A 135 -6.92 -21.40 1.78
C TYR A 135 -7.12 -22.07 3.13
N THR A 136 -6.44 -23.19 3.38
CA THR A 136 -6.46 -23.91 4.66
C THR A 136 -6.00 -23.01 5.82
N ALA A 137 -4.93 -22.22 5.62
CA ALA A 137 -4.43 -21.30 6.63
C ALA A 137 -5.44 -20.19 6.95
N MET A 138 -6.13 -19.67 5.93
CA MET A 138 -7.19 -18.69 6.10
C MET A 138 -8.36 -19.30 6.88
N VAL A 139 -8.92 -20.43 6.45
CA VAL A 139 -10.02 -21.12 7.14
C VAL A 139 -9.67 -21.44 8.59
N THR A 140 -8.43 -21.87 8.86
CA THR A 140 -7.95 -22.15 10.23
C THR A 140 -8.03 -20.91 11.12
N ARG A 141 -7.80 -19.70 10.59
CA ARG A 141 -7.95 -18.47 11.38
C ARG A 141 -9.40 -18.22 11.81
N TRP A 142 -10.39 -18.51 10.96
CA TRP A 142 -11.80 -18.42 11.37
C TRP A 142 -12.12 -19.40 12.49
N LEU A 143 -11.64 -20.64 12.39
CA LEU A 143 -11.88 -21.67 13.42
C LEU A 143 -11.27 -21.32 14.78
N VAL A 144 -10.09 -20.68 14.77
CA VAL A 144 -9.42 -20.24 16.01
C VAL A 144 -10.11 -19.00 16.58
N ALA A 145 -10.41 -18.01 15.74
CA ALA A 145 -10.94 -16.72 16.17
C ALA A 145 -12.45 -16.72 16.49
N SER A 146 -13.21 -17.72 16.01
CA SER A 146 -14.61 -17.89 16.42
C SER A 146 -14.74 -18.26 17.90
N HIS A 147 -13.66 -18.76 18.53
CA HIS A 147 -13.62 -19.19 19.93
C HIS A 147 -14.82 -20.09 20.28
N HIS A 148 -15.65 -19.68 21.23
CA HIS A 148 -16.81 -20.43 21.72
C HIS A 148 -18.13 -20.06 21.03
N ARG A 149 -18.11 -19.18 20.01
CA ARG A 149 -19.33 -18.85 19.26
C ARG A 149 -19.62 -19.92 18.20
N PRO A 150 -20.91 -20.21 17.93
CA PRO A 150 -21.26 -21.11 16.84
C PRO A 150 -20.79 -20.51 15.51
N LEU A 151 -19.94 -21.26 14.80
CA LEU A 151 -19.47 -20.90 13.47
C LEU A 151 -20.44 -21.42 12.42
N ALA A 152 -21.04 -20.51 11.66
CA ALA A 152 -21.87 -20.85 10.51
C ALA A 152 -20.98 -21.12 9.29
N VAL A 153 -20.92 -22.38 8.85
CA VAL A 153 -20.08 -22.80 7.72
C VAL A 153 -20.97 -23.15 6.53
N SER A 154 -20.78 -22.47 5.40
CA SER A 154 -21.33 -22.88 4.11
C SER A 154 -20.27 -23.66 3.34
N LEU A 155 -20.61 -24.84 2.84
CA LEU A 155 -19.72 -25.70 2.06
C LEU A 155 -20.27 -25.81 0.64
N SER A 156 -19.51 -25.37 -0.36
CA SER A 156 -19.84 -25.54 -1.77
C SER A 156 -18.70 -26.28 -2.47
N CYS A 157 -18.96 -27.52 -2.87
CA CYS A 157 -18.01 -28.35 -3.62
C CYS A 157 -18.44 -28.38 -5.09
N ARG A 158 -17.54 -28.02 -6.01
CA ARG A 158 -17.83 -28.05 -7.45
C ARG A 158 -17.53 -29.43 -8.08
N ASP A 159 -16.76 -30.28 -7.38
CA ASP A 159 -16.38 -31.60 -7.85
C ASP A 159 -16.98 -32.70 -6.97
N ALA A 160 -18.05 -33.31 -7.46
CA ALA A 160 -18.64 -34.51 -6.89
C ALA A 160 -17.93 -35.79 -7.38
N ILE A 161 -16.60 -35.81 -7.51
CA ILE A 161 -15.79 -37.03 -7.57
C ILE A 161 -14.41 -36.68 -7.03
N ILE A 162 -14.13 -36.79 -5.73
CA ILE A 162 -12.93 -37.42 -5.10
C ILE A 162 -13.23 -37.56 -3.60
N PHE A 163 -14.08 -38.51 -3.23
CA PHE A 163 -14.12 -39.02 -1.85
C PHE A 163 -12.87 -39.89 -1.66
N HIS A 164 -11.77 -39.38 -1.11
CA HIS A 164 -10.96 -40.23 -0.23
C HIS A 164 -9.97 -39.57 0.74
N GLU A 165 -9.65 -38.28 0.64
CA GLU A 165 -8.82 -37.66 1.68
C GLU A 165 -9.32 -36.25 1.98
N PHE A 166 -10.04 -36.11 3.10
CA PHE A 166 -10.46 -34.84 3.66
C PHE A 166 -9.33 -34.26 4.52
N PRO A 167 -8.61 -33.20 4.07
CA PRO A 167 -7.55 -32.59 4.87
C PRO A 167 -8.06 -31.77 6.06
N LEU A 168 -9.36 -31.47 6.13
CA LEU A 168 -9.99 -30.82 7.29
C LEU A 168 -10.45 -31.80 8.37
N ALA A 169 -10.40 -33.12 8.12
CA ALA A 169 -10.84 -34.13 9.09
C ALA A 169 -10.06 -34.05 10.43
N PRO A 170 -8.73 -33.82 10.47
CA PRO A 170 -8.02 -33.68 11.74
C PRO A 170 -8.45 -32.42 12.50
N VAL A 171 -8.67 -31.31 11.79
CA VAL A 171 -9.04 -30.01 12.37
C VAL A 171 -10.47 -30.05 12.92
N LEU A 172 -11.41 -30.59 12.13
CA LEU A 172 -12.81 -30.75 12.56
C LEU A 172 -12.95 -31.80 13.67
N ARG A 173 -12.16 -32.89 13.65
CA ARG A 173 -12.14 -33.88 14.75
C ARG A 173 -11.61 -33.28 16.04
N TRP A 174 -10.53 -32.49 15.99
CA TRP A 174 -9.99 -31.80 17.16
C TRP A 174 -10.97 -30.79 17.75
N TRP A 175 -11.66 -30.04 16.89
CA TRP A 175 -12.69 -29.06 17.31
C TRP A 175 -13.92 -29.76 17.91
N SER A 176 -14.38 -30.87 17.32
CA SER A 176 -15.53 -31.65 17.81
C SER A 176 -15.32 -32.27 19.20
N HIS A 177 -14.06 -32.56 19.57
CA HIS A 177 -13.72 -33.17 20.84
C HIS A 177 -13.57 -32.15 21.98
N THR A 178 -13.50 -30.85 21.65
CA THR A 178 -13.17 -29.77 22.60
C THR A 178 -14.33 -28.79 22.80
N GLN A 179 -15.35 -28.78 21.94
CA GLN A 179 -16.55 -27.96 22.13
C GLN A 179 -17.76 -28.54 21.36
N HIS A 180 -18.86 -28.84 22.07
CA HIS A 180 -20.10 -29.32 21.45
C HIS A 180 -20.83 -28.18 20.71
N PHE A 181 -21.44 -28.51 19.55
CA PHE A 181 -22.34 -27.73 18.67
C PHE A 181 -21.72 -27.11 17.41
N ILE A 182 -21.67 -27.91 16.34
CA ILE A 182 -21.73 -27.45 14.94
C ILE A 182 -23.19 -27.54 14.49
N THR A 183 -23.81 -26.43 14.10
CA THR A 183 -25.07 -26.46 13.36
C THR A 183 -24.74 -26.55 11.87
N PHE A 184 -24.78 -27.76 11.31
CA PHE A 184 -24.65 -27.98 9.87
C PHE A 184 -25.90 -27.43 9.20
N VAL A 185 -25.80 -26.35 8.42
CA VAL A 185 -26.87 -25.94 7.50
C VAL A 185 -26.44 -26.34 6.10
N TYR A 186 -26.85 -27.53 5.68
CA TYR A 186 -26.65 -28.02 4.33
C TYR A 186 -27.70 -27.39 3.42
N THR A 187 -27.37 -26.30 2.71
CA THR A 187 -28.17 -25.85 1.57
C THR A 187 -27.48 -26.30 0.30
N ALA A 188 -27.77 -27.53 -0.13
CA ALA A 188 -27.44 -27.99 -1.46
C ALA A 188 -28.39 -27.31 -2.45
N THR A 189 -28.00 -26.16 -2.98
CA THR A 189 -28.67 -25.59 -4.15
C THR A 189 -28.12 -26.31 -5.37
N ILE A 190 -28.78 -27.40 -5.77
CA ILE A 190 -28.53 -28.03 -7.08
C ILE A 190 -29.07 -27.05 -8.11
N SER A 191 -28.18 -26.31 -8.77
CA SER A 191 -28.50 -25.51 -9.94
C SER A 191 -27.48 -25.85 -11.02
N GLY A 192 -27.90 -26.65 -12.00
CA GLY A 192 -27.10 -26.95 -13.18
C GLY A 192 -27.12 -28.42 -13.60
N LEU A 193 -28.30 -28.98 -13.89
CA LEU A 193 -28.44 -30.17 -14.71
C LEU A 193 -29.79 -30.11 -15.43
N LEU A 194 -29.90 -29.14 -16.33
CA LEU A 194 -30.83 -29.05 -17.46
C LEU A 194 -30.36 -27.86 -18.31
N ASP A 195 -29.40 -28.15 -19.19
CA ASP A 195 -29.39 -27.78 -20.62
C ASP A 195 -28.26 -28.56 -21.31
#